data_AF-V8CZW7-F1
#
_entry.id   AF-V8CZW7-F1
#
_cell.length_a   1.000
_cell.length_b   1.000
_cell.length_c   1.000
_cell.angle_alpha   90.00
_cell.angle_beta   90.00
_cell.angle_gamma   90.00
#
_symmetry.space_group_name_H-M   'P 1'
#
loop_
_entity.id
_entity.type
_entity.pdbx_description
1 polymer ?
#
loop_
_entity_poly.entity_id
_entity_poly.type
_entity_poly.pdbx_seq_one_letter_code
_entity_poly.pdbx_strand_id
1 'polypeptide(L)'
;MSGYGQFCPVAKAMEVLDERWTLLVVRELLAGSTHFNELRRGVPRMSPALLSKRLRTLEHAGVVERHVAGGRTSYAMTASGRELSSVVEALGAWGIRWIGELGDEDLDPHLLMWDMRRTVPTDVWPTSRTVIAFRLGGVAANAHRWWLVVTQGQVDICDYDPGFETTATVVAELRDLTAVWRGDRSWETACSVGTVQIVGPADVRRRVPGWIGQGQMAAIPRPVTADRT
;
A
#
# COMPACT_ATOMS: atom_id res chain seq x y z
N MET A 1 1.54 5.87 29.76
CA MET A 1 0.35 6.27 28.99
C MET A 1 -0.71 6.67 30.00
N SER A 2 -1.35 7.81 29.84
CA SER A 2 -2.56 8.12 30.62
C SER A 2 -3.67 7.21 30.08
N GLY A 3 -4.08 6.22 30.87
CA GLY A 3 -5.21 5.37 30.50
C GLY A 3 -6.53 6.14 30.56
N TYR A 4 -7.58 5.60 29.97
CA TYR A 4 -8.91 6.23 30.01
C TYR A 4 -9.62 6.06 31.37
N GLY A 5 -9.02 5.29 32.30
CA GLY A 5 -9.58 5.09 33.65
C GLY A 5 -10.86 4.23 33.67
N GLN A 6 -11.10 3.42 32.64
CA GLN A 6 -12.28 2.56 32.53
C GLN A 6 -11.94 1.14 32.06
N PHE A 7 -12.84 0.19 32.34
CA PHE A 7 -12.65 -1.23 32.02
C PHE A 7 -13.14 -1.61 30.60
N CYS A 8 -13.76 -0.68 29.86
CA CYS A 8 -14.27 -0.96 28.51
C CYS A 8 -13.13 -1.52 27.63
N PRO A 9 -13.27 -2.73 27.06
CA PRO A 9 -12.21 -3.37 26.28
C PRO A 9 -11.75 -2.52 25.08
N VAL A 10 -12.67 -1.81 24.44
CA VAL A 10 -12.35 -0.89 23.34
C VAL A 10 -11.48 0.26 23.84
N ALA A 11 -11.82 0.88 24.97
CA ALA A 11 -11.01 1.93 25.56
C ALA A 11 -9.60 1.41 25.93
N LYS A 12 -9.51 0.20 26.50
CA LYS A 12 -8.21 -0.43 26.80
C LYS A 12 -7.38 -0.68 25.55
N ALA A 13 -7.98 -1.11 24.45
CA ALA A 13 -7.29 -1.25 23.18
C ALA A 13 -6.82 0.11 22.62
N MET A 14 -7.63 1.16 22.77
CA MET A 14 -7.28 2.51 22.31
C MET A 14 -6.08 3.11 23.06
N GLU A 15 -5.82 2.72 24.32
CA GLU A 15 -4.59 3.12 25.02
C GLU A 15 -3.31 2.71 24.28
N VAL A 16 -3.38 1.69 23.43
CA VAL A 16 -2.28 1.23 22.57
C VAL A 16 -2.44 1.77 21.14
N LEU A 17 -3.65 1.74 20.58
CA LEU A 17 -3.89 1.94 19.15
C LEU A 17 -4.19 3.39 18.74
N ASP A 18 -4.68 4.25 19.64
CA ASP A 18 -5.11 5.64 19.35
C ASP A 18 -3.94 6.60 19.14
N GLU A 19 -2.71 6.14 19.35
CA GLU A 19 -1.53 6.92 19.00
C GLU A 19 -1.40 7.05 17.47
N ARG A 20 -1.36 8.30 16.97
CA ARG A 20 -1.21 8.58 15.53
C ARG A 20 -0.12 7.71 14.91
N TRP A 21 -0.47 7.10 13.78
CA TRP A 21 0.32 6.15 13.01
C TRP A 21 0.40 4.70 13.52
N THR A 22 -0.01 4.37 14.74
CA THR A 22 0.13 3.00 15.26
C THR A 22 -0.57 1.98 14.37
N LEU A 23 -1.84 2.20 14.03
CA LEU A 23 -2.57 1.30 13.12
C LEU A 23 -2.01 1.26 11.70
N LEU A 24 -1.33 2.31 11.24
CA LEU A 24 -0.66 2.30 9.93
C LEU A 24 0.62 1.45 9.95
N VAL A 25 1.34 1.40 11.08
CA VAL A 25 2.46 0.47 11.28
C VAL A 25 1.95 -0.97 11.36
N VAL A 26 0.85 -1.21 12.08
CA VAL A 26 0.20 -2.52 12.15
C VAL A 26 -0.23 -2.99 10.76
N ARG A 27 -0.91 -2.14 9.98
CA ARG A 27 -1.27 -2.41 8.58
C ARG A 27 -0.05 -2.83 7.75
N GLU A 28 1.06 -2.11 7.89
CA GLU A 28 2.26 -2.39 7.11
C GLU A 28 2.94 -3.72 7.52
N LEU A 29 2.94 -4.07 8.80
CA LEU A 29 3.40 -5.37 9.30
C LEU A 29 2.52 -6.52 8.79
N LEU A 30 1.20 -6.34 8.82
CA LEU A 30 0.23 -7.31 8.29
C LEU A 30 0.40 -7.52 6.77
N ALA A 31 0.82 -6.48 6.05
CA ALA A 31 1.16 -6.55 4.64
C ALA A 31 2.53 -7.19 4.35
N GLY A 32 3.21 -7.74 5.37
CA GLY A 32 4.41 -8.56 5.22
C GLY A 32 5.74 -7.84 5.35
N SER A 33 5.75 -6.53 5.62
CA SER A 33 7.00 -5.80 5.91
C SER A 33 7.56 -6.26 7.26
N THR A 34 8.81 -6.72 7.29
CA THR A 34 9.43 -7.27 8.51
C THR A 34 10.65 -6.49 8.96
N HIS A 35 11.21 -5.63 8.11
CA HIS A 35 12.36 -4.81 8.44
C HIS A 35 12.02 -3.33 8.57
N PHE A 36 12.78 -2.61 9.40
CA PHE A 36 12.57 -1.18 9.67
C PHE A 36 12.50 -0.32 8.40
N ASN A 37 13.37 -0.58 7.42
CA ASN A 37 13.40 0.19 6.17
C ASN A 37 12.20 -0.12 5.25
N GLU A 38 11.62 -1.31 5.32
CA GLU A 38 10.39 -1.64 4.61
C GLU A 38 9.20 -0.93 5.26
N LEU A 39 9.10 -1.03 6.59
CA LEU A 39 8.09 -0.31 7.36
C LEU A 39 8.12 1.19 7.08
N ARG A 40 9.30 1.80 7.03
CA ARG A 40 9.47 3.21 6.70
C ARG A 40 8.95 3.59 5.31
N ARG A 41 9.13 2.72 4.31
CA ARG A 41 8.60 2.94 2.95
C ARG A 41 7.08 2.83 2.90
N GLY A 42 6.50 1.96 3.74
CA GLY A 42 5.06 1.83 3.89
C GLY A 42 4.36 2.96 4.67
N VAL A 43 5.13 3.73 5.45
CA VAL A 43 4.66 4.91 6.19
C VAL A 43 5.57 6.13 5.93
N PRO A 44 5.67 6.61 4.67
CA PRO A 44 6.74 7.53 4.25
C PRO A 44 6.70 8.90 4.94
N ARG A 45 5.53 9.34 5.41
CA ARG A 45 5.34 10.61 6.13
C ARG A 45 5.62 10.50 7.64
N MET A 46 6.03 9.34 8.14
CA MET A 46 6.40 9.14 9.56
C MET A 46 7.92 9.29 9.76
N SER A 47 8.32 10.01 10.82
CA SER A 47 9.74 10.10 11.16
C SER A 47 10.30 8.77 11.68
N PRO A 48 11.59 8.45 11.44
CA PRO A 48 12.22 7.22 11.94
C PRO A 48 12.19 7.09 13.47
N ALA A 49 12.33 8.21 14.19
CA ALA A 49 12.26 8.24 15.64
C ALA A 49 10.85 7.86 16.14
N LEU A 50 9.80 8.36 15.46
CA LEU A 50 8.43 8.01 15.78
C LEU A 50 8.14 6.55 15.44
N LEU A 51 8.60 6.03 14.30
CA LEU A 51 8.47 4.61 13.96
C LEU A 51 9.09 3.70 15.02
N SER A 52 10.31 4.04 15.46
CA SER A 52 10.98 3.32 16.54
C SER A 52 10.19 3.36 17.85
N LYS A 53 9.55 4.49 18.17
CA LYS A 53 8.67 4.61 19.35
C LYS A 53 7.44 3.73 19.20
N ARG A 54 6.78 3.73 18.04
CA ARG A 54 5.58 2.92 17.75
C ARG A 54 5.87 1.43 17.85
N LEU A 55 6.98 0.97 17.27
CA LEU A 55 7.41 -0.43 17.34
C LEU A 55 7.68 -0.87 18.78
N ARG A 56 8.33 -0.05 19.61
CA ARG A 56 8.50 -0.33 21.04
C ARG A 56 7.18 -0.40 21.80
N THR A 57 6.22 0.48 21.49
CA THR A 57 4.88 0.44 22.11
C THR A 57 4.16 -0.86 21.74
N LEU A 58 4.21 -1.26 20.47
CA LEU A 58 3.60 -2.51 19.98
C LEU A 58 4.28 -3.76 20.56
N GLU A 59 5.60 -3.73 20.71
CA GLU A 59 6.38 -4.78 21.38
C GLU A 59 5.99 -4.92 22.85
N HIS A 60 5.94 -3.80 23.58
CA HIS A 60 5.53 -3.80 24.99
C HIS A 60 4.08 -4.28 25.19
N ALA A 61 3.20 -3.99 24.23
CA ALA A 61 1.81 -4.46 24.24
C ALA A 61 1.65 -5.93 23.76
N GLY A 62 2.73 -6.61 23.38
CA GLY A 62 2.69 -7.98 22.90
C GLY A 62 2.04 -8.16 21.53
N VAL A 63 1.95 -7.09 20.72
CA VAL A 63 1.38 -7.10 19.36
C VAL A 63 2.45 -7.53 18.34
N VAL A 64 3.71 -7.20 18.61
CA VAL A 64 4.86 -7.46 17.74
C VAL A 64 5.99 -8.07 18.55
N GLU A 65 6.69 -9.05 17.97
CA GLU A 65 7.96 -9.56 18.49
C GLU A 65 9.12 -8.96 17.69
N ARG A 66 10.17 -8.56 18.40
CA ARG A 66 11.42 -8.08 17.80
C ARG A 66 12.47 -9.19 17.86
N HIS A 67 13.04 -9.52 16.71
CA HIS A 67 14.13 -10.48 16.59
C HIS A 67 15.43 -9.79 16.16
N VAL A 68 16.56 -10.20 16.74
CA VAL A 68 17.88 -9.70 16.38
C VAL A 68 18.77 -10.90 16.07
N ALA A 69 19.18 -11.04 14.80
CA ALA A 69 20.04 -12.12 14.34
C ALA A 69 21.09 -11.56 13.36
N GLY A 70 22.38 -11.87 13.60
CA GLY A 70 23.47 -11.44 12.72
C GLY A 70 23.55 -9.92 12.50
N GLY A 71 23.22 -9.12 13.52
CA GLY A 71 23.18 -7.65 13.42
C GLY A 71 21.96 -7.09 12.66
N ARG A 72 21.05 -7.94 12.18
CA ARG A 72 19.81 -7.52 11.51
C ARG A 72 18.65 -7.61 12.48
N THR A 73 17.84 -6.55 12.52
CA THR A 73 16.58 -6.52 13.27
C THR A 73 15.41 -6.82 12.35
N SER A 74 14.52 -7.71 12.78
CA SER A 74 13.21 -7.95 12.16
C SER A 74 12.09 -7.90 13.19
N TYR A 75 10.88 -7.71 12.69
CA TYR A 75 9.65 -7.62 13.46
C TYR A 75 8.67 -8.68 12.93
N ALA A 76 8.02 -9.41 13.82
CA ALA A 76 7.02 -10.40 13.50
C ALA A 76 5.73 -10.12 14.26
N MET A 77 4.58 -10.33 13.60
CA MET A 77 3.29 -10.24 14.29
C MET A 77 3.13 -11.39 15.28
N THR A 78 2.68 -11.09 16.49
CA THR A 78 2.26 -12.12 17.45
C THR A 78 0.88 -12.68 17.06
N ALA A 79 0.36 -13.64 17.84
CA ALA A 79 -1.02 -14.09 17.68
C ALA A 79 -2.03 -12.94 17.87
N SER A 80 -1.89 -12.14 18.93
CA SER A 80 -2.75 -10.97 19.18
C SER A 80 -2.59 -9.91 18.10
N GLY A 81 -1.38 -9.71 17.57
CA GLY A 81 -1.18 -8.79 16.47
C GLY A 81 -1.89 -9.21 15.19
N ARG A 82 -1.88 -10.49 14.84
CA ARG A 82 -2.59 -11.00 13.66
C ARG A 82 -4.11 -10.78 13.74
N GLU A 83 -4.70 -10.82 14.93
CA GLU A 83 -6.13 -10.53 15.12
C GLU A 83 -6.52 -9.10 14.70
N LEU A 84 -5.56 -8.15 14.74
CA LEU A 84 -5.78 -6.76 14.29
C LEU A 84 -6.03 -6.64 12.78
N SER A 85 -5.83 -7.69 11.97
CA SER A 85 -6.17 -7.66 10.54
C SER A 85 -7.62 -7.27 10.31
N SER A 86 -8.54 -7.89 11.08
CA SER A 86 -9.97 -7.60 10.99
C SER A 86 -10.31 -6.14 11.30
N VAL A 87 -9.59 -5.54 12.25
CA VAL A 87 -9.75 -4.12 12.63
C VAL A 87 -9.23 -3.21 11.52
N VAL A 88 -8.05 -3.51 10.97
CA VAL A 88 -7.46 -2.75 9.87
C VAL A 88 -8.33 -2.82 8.61
N GLU A 89 -8.84 -3.99 8.28
CA GLU A 89 -9.75 -4.22 7.15
C GLU A 89 -11.08 -3.46 7.35
N ALA A 90 -11.70 -3.57 8.52
CA ALA A 90 -12.94 -2.88 8.82
C ALA A 90 -12.78 -1.35 8.78
N LEU A 91 -11.68 -0.83 9.35
CA LEU A 91 -11.35 0.59 9.31
C LEU A 91 -11.09 1.07 7.88
N GLY A 92 -10.35 0.29 7.09
CA GLY A 92 -10.09 0.57 5.68
C GLY A 92 -11.36 0.59 4.84
N ALA A 93 -12.23 -0.41 5.01
CA ALA A 93 -13.52 -0.47 4.33
C ALA A 93 -14.44 0.70 4.71
N TRP A 94 -14.47 1.08 6.00
CA TRP A 94 -15.17 2.27 6.45
C TRP A 94 -14.59 3.53 5.79
N GLY A 95 -13.26 3.66 5.74
CA GLY A 95 -12.58 4.78 5.09
C GLY A 95 -12.94 4.89 3.61
N ILE A 96 -12.93 3.77 2.90
CA ILE A 96 -13.28 3.66 1.48
C ILE A 96 -14.74 4.07 1.21
N ARG A 97 -15.67 3.72 2.11
CA ARG A 97 -17.09 4.05 1.98
C ARG A 97 -17.41 5.52 2.30
N TRP A 98 -16.80 6.05 3.36
CA TRP A 98 -17.30 7.28 3.99
C TRP A 98 -16.35 8.47 3.85
N ILE A 99 -15.04 8.23 3.77
CA ILE A 99 -14.10 9.32 3.51
C ILE A 99 -14.18 9.69 2.04
N GLY A 100 -14.34 10.99 1.80
CA GLY A 100 -14.64 11.58 0.50
C GLY A 100 -13.55 11.44 -0.55
N GLU A 101 -13.67 12.25 -1.61
CA GLU A 101 -12.67 12.31 -2.67
C GLU A 101 -11.31 12.74 -2.13
N LEU A 102 -10.24 12.18 -2.70
CA LEU A 102 -8.87 12.54 -2.34
C LEU A 102 -8.53 13.92 -2.90
N GLY A 103 -8.00 14.78 -2.03
CA GLY A 103 -7.34 16.02 -2.42
C GLY A 103 -5.98 15.75 -3.07
N ASP A 104 -5.39 16.75 -3.73
CA ASP A 104 -4.05 16.61 -4.32
C ASP A 104 -2.98 16.29 -3.26
N GLU A 105 -3.15 16.80 -2.04
CA GLU A 105 -2.27 16.55 -0.88
C GLU A 105 -2.30 15.11 -0.34
N ASP A 106 -3.33 14.35 -0.70
CA ASP A 106 -3.45 12.93 -0.36
C ASP A 106 -2.74 12.02 -1.36
N LEU A 107 -2.43 12.54 -2.55
CA LEU A 107 -1.76 11.80 -3.61
C LEU A 107 -0.26 11.71 -3.31
N ASP A 108 0.24 10.48 -3.25
CA ASP A 108 1.65 10.21 -2.99
C ASP A 108 2.10 9.05 -3.90
N PRO A 109 3.00 9.30 -4.88
CA PRO A 109 3.44 8.27 -5.80
C PRO A 109 4.23 7.18 -5.08
N HIS A 110 4.98 7.50 -4.02
CA HIS A 110 5.72 6.48 -3.26
C HIS A 110 4.75 5.53 -2.56
N LEU A 111 3.69 6.07 -1.95
CA LEU A 111 2.66 5.25 -1.31
C LEU A 111 1.95 4.33 -2.33
N LEU A 112 1.56 4.86 -3.48
CA LEU A 112 0.89 4.08 -4.53
C LEU A 112 1.79 2.95 -5.03
N MET A 113 3.04 3.27 -5.38
CA MET A 113 3.99 2.31 -5.93
C MET A 113 4.40 1.25 -4.91
N TRP A 114 4.54 1.63 -3.64
CA TRP A 114 4.80 0.68 -2.55
C TRP A 114 3.61 -0.24 -2.30
N ASP A 115 2.38 0.28 -2.34
CA ASP A 115 1.17 -0.54 -2.15
C ASP A 115 1.00 -1.55 -3.30
N MET A 116 1.27 -1.15 -4.55
CA MET A 116 1.36 -2.06 -5.70
C MET A 116 2.38 -3.17 -5.44
N ARG A 117 3.62 -2.81 -5.07
CA ARG A 117 4.68 -3.80 -4.78
C ARG A 117 4.25 -4.85 -3.76
N ARG A 118 3.46 -4.46 -2.75
CA ARG A 118 3.03 -5.36 -1.68
C ARG A 118 1.83 -6.25 -2.05
N THR A 119 1.04 -5.91 -3.06
CA THR A 119 -0.30 -6.51 -3.23
C THR A 119 -0.64 -6.97 -4.65
N VAL A 120 0.22 -6.72 -5.65
CA VAL A 120 0.01 -7.26 -7.00
C VAL A 120 -0.12 -8.80 -6.96
N PRO A 121 -1.05 -9.39 -7.74
CA PRO A 121 -1.29 -10.83 -7.74
C PRO A 121 -0.17 -11.55 -8.49
N THR A 122 0.85 -12.05 -7.80
CA THR A 122 2.06 -12.60 -8.44
C THR A 122 1.86 -13.92 -9.19
N ASP A 123 0.76 -14.62 -8.94
CA ASP A 123 0.38 -15.89 -9.56
C ASP A 123 -0.03 -15.75 -11.03
N VAL A 124 -0.47 -14.57 -11.47
CA VAL A 124 -0.84 -14.30 -12.87
C VAL A 124 0.31 -13.71 -13.70
N TRP A 125 1.46 -13.45 -13.08
CA TRP A 125 2.65 -12.93 -13.76
C TRP A 125 3.43 -14.03 -14.46
N PRO A 126 4.13 -13.70 -15.57
CA PRO A 126 5.09 -14.63 -16.16
C PRO A 126 6.17 -15.06 -15.16
N THR A 127 6.68 -16.28 -15.33
CA THR A 127 7.82 -16.79 -14.54
C THR A 127 9.13 -16.09 -14.90
N SER A 128 9.26 -15.64 -16.15
CA SER A 128 10.34 -14.78 -16.62
C SER A 128 10.25 -13.38 -16.01
N ARG A 129 11.39 -12.69 -15.90
CA ARG A 129 11.42 -11.29 -15.47
C ARG A 129 10.49 -10.44 -16.34
N THR A 130 9.56 -9.77 -15.69
CA THR A 130 8.64 -8.81 -16.30
C THR A 130 8.88 -7.46 -15.66
N VAL A 131 9.05 -6.41 -16.47
CA VAL A 131 9.34 -5.06 -16.00
C VAL A 131 8.28 -4.11 -16.54
N ILE A 132 7.50 -3.53 -15.63
CA ILE A 132 6.51 -2.51 -15.95
C ILE A 132 7.05 -1.16 -15.49
N ALA A 133 7.38 -0.30 -16.44
CA ALA A 133 7.71 1.09 -16.15
C ALA A 133 6.42 1.90 -15.93
N PHE A 134 6.46 2.88 -15.05
CA PHE A 134 5.40 3.86 -14.83
C PHE A 134 5.94 5.23 -15.12
N ARG A 135 5.17 6.02 -15.88
CA ARG A 135 5.41 7.45 -16.10
C ARG A 135 4.21 8.22 -15.55
N LEU A 136 4.43 8.91 -14.45
CA LEU A 136 3.39 9.60 -13.71
C LEU A 136 3.41 11.10 -13.99
N GLY A 137 2.27 11.65 -14.40
CA GLY A 137 1.99 13.07 -14.39
C GLY A 137 1.51 13.56 -13.02
N GLY A 138 1.46 14.88 -12.84
CA GLY A 138 0.94 15.50 -11.60
C GLY A 138 1.84 15.34 -10.38
N VAL A 139 3.11 14.96 -10.59
CA VAL A 139 4.10 14.73 -9.54
C VAL A 139 5.39 15.52 -9.80
N ALA A 140 6.21 15.66 -8.77
CA ALA A 140 7.51 16.29 -8.88
C ALA A 140 8.43 15.54 -9.88
N ALA A 141 9.34 16.27 -10.53
CA ALA A 141 10.22 15.73 -11.57
C ALA A 141 11.13 14.58 -11.09
N ASN A 142 11.39 14.43 -9.79
CA ASN A 142 12.16 13.32 -9.25
C ASN A 142 11.31 12.09 -8.86
N ALA A 143 9.97 12.16 -8.97
CA ALA A 143 9.04 11.10 -8.59
C ALA A 143 8.15 10.61 -9.75
N HIS A 144 8.47 11.02 -10.97
CA HIS A 144 7.65 10.74 -12.17
C HIS A 144 7.93 9.39 -12.84
N ARG A 145 8.98 8.65 -12.46
CA ARG A 145 9.30 7.35 -13.06
C ARG A 145 9.50 6.29 -12.01
N TRP A 146 8.92 5.13 -12.27
CA TRP A 146 9.02 3.96 -11.41
C TRP A 146 9.10 2.69 -12.24
N TRP A 147 9.68 1.63 -11.68
CA TRP A 147 9.76 0.32 -12.33
C TRP A 147 9.35 -0.77 -11.36
N LEU A 148 8.23 -1.44 -11.66
CA LEU A 148 7.82 -2.65 -10.98
C LEU A 148 8.47 -3.84 -11.69
N VAL A 149 9.32 -4.55 -10.97
CA VAL A 149 10.08 -5.69 -11.47
C VAL A 149 9.55 -6.94 -10.78
N VAL A 150 8.99 -7.87 -11.58
CA VAL A 150 8.49 -9.15 -11.07
C VAL A 150 9.29 -10.29 -11.67
N THR A 151 9.87 -11.13 -10.83
CA THR A 151 10.63 -12.32 -11.26
C THR A 151 10.37 -13.46 -10.28
N GLN A 152 9.86 -14.60 -10.76
CA GLN A 152 9.61 -15.79 -9.93
C GLN A 152 8.81 -15.48 -8.64
N GLY A 153 7.78 -14.64 -8.76
CA GLY A 153 6.92 -14.23 -7.64
C GLY A 153 7.56 -13.21 -6.68
N GLN A 154 8.83 -12.83 -6.86
CA GLN A 154 9.45 -11.72 -6.16
C GLN A 154 9.08 -10.40 -6.85
N VAL A 155 8.72 -9.40 -6.05
CA VAL A 155 8.27 -8.08 -6.53
C VAL A 155 9.15 -7.00 -5.92
N ASP A 156 9.83 -6.28 -6.80
CA ASP A 156 10.64 -5.11 -6.48
C ASP A 156 10.06 -3.86 -7.14
N ILE A 157 10.28 -2.71 -6.50
CA ILE A 157 9.88 -1.40 -7.01
C ILE A 157 11.08 -0.46 -6.94
N CYS A 158 11.40 0.18 -8.06
CA CYS A 158 12.53 1.10 -8.18
C CYS A 158 12.04 2.49 -8.56
N ASP A 159 12.60 3.53 -7.96
CA ASP A 159 12.48 4.95 -8.34
C ASP A 159 13.63 5.42 -9.25
N TYR A 160 14.50 4.48 -9.65
CA TYR A 160 15.55 4.63 -10.63
C TYR A 160 15.43 3.52 -11.69
N ASP A 161 16.00 3.76 -12.87
CA ASP A 161 16.02 2.77 -13.94
C ASP A 161 16.88 1.56 -13.53
N PRO A 162 16.31 0.35 -13.38
CA PRO A 162 17.05 -0.82 -12.95
C PRO A 162 17.96 -1.40 -14.06
N GLY A 163 17.94 -0.85 -15.28
CA GLY A 163 18.76 -1.31 -16.40
C GLY A 163 18.27 -2.59 -17.07
N PHE A 164 17.05 -3.04 -16.74
CA PHE A 164 16.40 -4.17 -17.39
C PHE A 164 15.55 -3.72 -18.57
N GLU A 165 15.37 -4.60 -19.55
CA GLU A 165 14.45 -4.36 -20.66
C GLU A 165 13.02 -4.16 -20.14
N THR A 166 12.39 -3.05 -20.54
CA THR A 166 11.03 -2.71 -20.13
C THR A 166 10.01 -3.46 -20.99
N THR A 167 9.21 -4.31 -20.36
CA THR A 167 8.16 -5.11 -21.03
C THR A 167 6.99 -4.24 -21.51
N ALA A 168 6.57 -3.28 -20.66
CA ALA A 168 5.59 -2.26 -21.03
C ALA A 168 5.77 -1.01 -20.16
N THR A 169 5.21 0.12 -20.61
CA THR A 169 5.15 1.36 -19.84
C THR A 169 3.70 1.77 -19.62
N VAL A 170 3.30 2.00 -18.37
CA VAL A 170 2.03 2.63 -17.99
C VAL A 170 2.26 4.13 -17.89
N VAL A 171 1.46 4.93 -18.59
CA VAL A 171 1.52 6.40 -18.58
C VAL A 171 0.17 6.93 -18.09
N ALA A 172 0.18 7.72 -17.02
CA ALA A 172 -1.04 8.26 -16.41
C ALA A 172 -0.73 9.46 -15.52
N GLU A 173 -1.72 10.30 -15.23
CA GLU A 173 -1.63 11.19 -14.06
C GLU A 173 -1.70 10.36 -12.77
N LEU A 174 -1.01 10.78 -11.71
CA LEU A 174 -1.03 10.08 -10.42
C LEU A 174 -2.46 9.90 -9.90
N ARG A 175 -3.32 10.91 -10.08
CA ARG A 175 -4.73 10.88 -9.70
C ARG A 175 -5.51 9.75 -10.39
N ASP A 176 -5.34 9.62 -11.70
CA ASP A 176 -6.06 8.61 -12.49
C ASP A 176 -5.62 7.20 -12.14
N LEU A 177 -4.31 6.97 -11.99
CA LEU A 177 -3.82 5.67 -11.57
C LEU A 177 -4.22 5.32 -10.12
N THR A 178 -4.27 6.33 -9.23
CA THR A 178 -4.76 6.16 -7.86
C THR A 178 -6.26 5.80 -7.85
N ALA A 179 -7.07 6.44 -8.69
CA ALA A 179 -8.49 6.12 -8.81
C ALA A 179 -8.71 4.68 -9.32
N VAL A 180 -7.89 4.24 -10.29
CA VAL A 180 -7.89 2.84 -10.73
C VAL A 180 -7.51 1.90 -9.59
N TRP A 181 -6.42 2.20 -8.89
CA TRP A 181 -5.93 1.37 -7.80
C TRP A 181 -6.93 1.24 -6.65
N ARG A 182 -7.67 2.30 -6.33
CA ARG A 182 -8.70 2.32 -5.27
C ARG A 182 -10.03 1.68 -5.65
N GLY A 183 -10.21 1.27 -6.91
CA GLY A 183 -11.50 0.79 -7.40
C GLY A 183 -12.51 1.89 -7.72
N ASP A 184 -12.11 3.17 -7.66
CA ASP A 184 -12.98 4.29 -8.05
C ASP A 184 -13.20 4.31 -9.58
N ARG A 185 -12.28 3.71 -10.35
CA ARG A 185 -12.38 3.51 -11.80
C ARG A 185 -11.85 2.12 -12.18
N SER A 186 -12.40 1.49 -13.21
CA SER A 186 -11.83 0.25 -13.76
C SER A 186 -10.66 0.55 -14.69
N TRP A 187 -9.76 -0.41 -14.87
CA TRP A 187 -8.71 -0.35 -15.89
C TRP A 187 -9.28 -0.16 -17.30
N GLU A 188 -10.34 -0.91 -17.63
CA GLU A 188 -10.99 -0.85 -18.94
C GLU A 188 -11.46 0.57 -19.26
N THR A 189 -12.19 1.20 -18.34
CA THR A 189 -12.67 2.58 -18.51
C THR A 189 -11.50 3.56 -18.57
N ALA A 190 -10.50 3.42 -17.71
CA ALA A 190 -9.35 4.33 -17.69
C ALA A 190 -8.56 4.30 -19.01
N CYS A 191 -8.40 3.11 -19.60
CA CYS A 191 -7.75 2.93 -20.89
C CYS A 191 -8.60 3.40 -22.08
N SER A 192 -9.91 3.11 -22.09
CA SER A 192 -10.78 3.50 -23.21
C SER A 192 -10.94 5.01 -23.36
N VAL A 193 -10.95 5.74 -22.24
CA VAL A 193 -11.01 7.21 -22.23
C VAL A 193 -9.63 7.87 -22.31
N GLY A 194 -8.55 7.09 -22.29
CA GLY A 194 -7.18 7.56 -22.47
C GLY A 194 -6.51 8.21 -21.25
N THR A 195 -7.13 8.12 -20.06
CA THR A 195 -6.53 8.63 -18.79
C THR A 195 -5.38 7.75 -18.28
N VAL A 196 -5.39 6.47 -18.65
CA VAL A 196 -4.28 5.55 -18.43
C VAL A 196 -3.91 4.90 -19.76
N GLN A 197 -2.68 5.11 -20.22
CA GLN A 197 -2.16 4.53 -21.45
C GLN A 197 -1.15 3.43 -21.14
N ILE A 198 -1.16 2.36 -21.93
CA ILE A 198 -0.19 1.27 -21.81
C ILE A 198 0.56 1.20 -23.14
N VAL A 199 1.89 1.36 -23.10
CA VAL A 199 2.78 1.35 -24.25
C VAL A 199 3.59 0.05 -24.22
N GLY A 200 3.56 -0.70 -25.33
CA GLY A 200 4.23 -1.99 -25.46
C GLY A 200 3.55 -2.88 -26.53
N PRO A 201 4.02 -4.13 -26.71
CA PRO A 201 3.41 -5.11 -27.60
C PRO A 201 1.92 -5.32 -27.32
N ALA A 202 1.13 -5.58 -28.36
CA ALA A 202 -0.33 -5.59 -28.25
C ALA A 202 -0.88 -6.67 -27.29
N ASP A 203 -0.25 -7.84 -27.26
CA ASP A 203 -0.54 -8.93 -26.34
C ASP A 203 -0.19 -8.56 -24.89
N VAL A 204 0.97 -7.92 -24.66
CA VAL A 204 1.42 -7.44 -23.35
C VAL A 204 0.44 -6.38 -22.81
N ARG A 205 0.06 -5.40 -23.62
CA ARG A 205 -0.88 -4.33 -23.19
C ARG A 205 -2.18 -4.88 -22.64
N ARG A 206 -2.69 -5.99 -23.20
CA ARG A 206 -3.93 -6.64 -22.74
C ARG A 206 -3.77 -7.35 -21.41
N ARG A 207 -2.56 -7.76 -21.05
CA ARG A 207 -2.26 -8.49 -19.79
C ARG A 207 -1.92 -7.57 -18.63
N VAL A 208 -1.31 -6.41 -18.88
CA VAL A 208 -0.87 -5.45 -17.85
C VAL A 208 -1.97 -5.12 -16.82
N PRO A 209 -3.24 -4.84 -17.20
CA PRO A 209 -4.30 -4.62 -16.21
C PRO A 209 -4.51 -5.79 -15.25
N GLY A 210 -4.43 -7.03 -15.74
CA GLY A 210 -4.56 -8.23 -14.92
C GLY A 210 -3.33 -8.49 -14.05
N TRP A 211 -2.14 -8.16 -14.55
CA TRP A 211 -0.89 -8.24 -13.79
C TRP A 211 -0.86 -7.27 -12.61
N ILE A 212 -1.22 -6.01 -12.84
CA ILE A 212 -1.22 -5.00 -11.78
C ILE A 212 -2.44 -5.19 -10.87
N GLY A 213 -3.62 -5.46 -11.43
CA GLY A 213 -4.85 -5.56 -10.67
C GLY A 213 -5.23 -4.22 -10.01
N GLN A 214 -5.93 -4.29 -8.89
CA GLN A 214 -6.29 -3.13 -8.07
C GLN A 214 -5.89 -3.41 -6.62
N GLY A 215 -5.90 -2.39 -5.77
CA GLY A 215 -5.60 -2.53 -4.35
C GLY A 215 -6.60 -3.44 -3.65
N GLN A 216 -6.18 -4.05 -2.54
CA GLN A 216 -6.98 -5.05 -1.81
C GLN A 216 -8.38 -4.58 -1.41
N MET A 217 -8.55 -3.27 -1.17
CA MET A 217 -9.83 -2.67 -0.77
C MET A 217 -10.67 -2.14 -1.95
N ALA A 218 -10.23 -2.32 -3.20
CA ALA A 218 -10.90 -1.80 -4.37
C ALA A 218 -12.31 -2.37 -4.59
N ALA A 219 -12.52 -3.62 -4.18
CA ALA A 219 -13.82 -4.30 -4.30
C ALA A 219 -14.86 -3.85 -3.25
N ILE A 220 -14.48 -3.02 -2.27
CA ILE A 220 -15.42 -2.56 -1.24
C ILE A 220 -16.46 -1.63 -1.89
N PRO A 221 -17.77 -1.99 -1.82
CA PRO A 221 -18.82 -1.19 -2.43
C PRO A 221 -18.89 0.20 -1.81
N ARG A 222 -19.06 1.23 -2.65
CA ARG A 222 -19.29 2.60 -2.19
C ARG A 222 -20.79 2.82 -1.94
N PRO A 223 -21.19 3.53 -0.87
CA PRO A 223 -22.58 3.86 -0.63
C PRO A 223 -23.10 4.73 -1.79
N VAL A 224 -24.39 4.55 -2.13
CA VAL A 224 -25.05 5.39 -3.12
C VAL A 224 -25.19 6.80 -2.53
N THR A 225 -25.06 7.85 -3.34
CA THR A 225 -25.00 9.26 -2.90
C THR A 225 -26.10 9.68 -1.91
N ALA A 226 -27.26 9.01 -1.92
CA ALA A 226 -28.38 9.25 -1.01
C ALA A 226 -28.10 8.86 0.46
N ASP A 227 -27.14 7.98 0.74
CA ASP A 227 -26.84 7.49 2.09
C ASP A 227 -25.80 8.36 2.83
N ARG A 228 -25.35 9.47 2.24
CA ARG A 228 -24.29 10.33 2.78
C ARG A 228 -24.80 11.51 3.62
N THR A 229 -26.11 11.60 3.87
CA THR A 229 -26.76 12.62 4.71
C THR A 229 -26.82 12.25 6.17
#